data_AF-A0A3B9L4J3-F1
#
_entry.id   AF-A0A3B9L4J3-F1
#
_cell.length_a   1.000
_cell.length_b   1.000
_cell.length_c   1.000
_cell.angle_alpha   90.00
_cell.angle_beta   90.00
_cell.angle_gamma   90.00
#
_symmetry.space_group_name_H-M   'P 1'
#
loop_
_entity.id
_entity.type
_entity.pdbx_description
1 polymer ?
#
loop_
_entity_poly.entity_id
_entity_poly.type
_entity_poly.pdbx_seq_one_letter_code
_entity_poly.pdbx_strand_id
1 'polypeptide(L)'
;GTAGRFGQTDIHLFADSAKDVEIFLLSQQIPFESSEKTYRLSDRPSKDKKDKVRKTVPVFTLETEYGLQKLSVFEFDDLRIATKRTGDGSSADRADIAGVQVLLNT
;
A
#
# COMPACT_ATOMS: atom_id res chain seq x y z
N GLY A 1 17.12 -9.66 10.06
CA GLY A 1 16.84 -8.30 9.55
C GLY A 1 16.92 -7.33 10.70
N THR A 2 17.57 -6.18 10.49
CA THR A 2 17.81 -5.17 11.53
C THR A 2 16.68 -4.14 11.50
N ALA A 3 15.51 -4.51 11.99
CA ALA A 3 14.45 -3.54 12.24
C ALA A 3 14.83 -2.77 13.51
N GLY A 4 15.52 -1.64 13.35
CA GLY A 4 15.76 -0.71 14.45
C GLY A 4 14.44 -0.14 14.97
N ARG A 5 14.48 0.39 16.19
CA ARG A 5 13.39 1.01 16.96
C ARG A 5 12.59 2.13 16.26
N PHE A 6 12.96 2.54 15.05
CA PHE A 6 12.25 3.50 14.18
C PHE A 6 12.32 3.07 12.71
N GLY A 7 12.08 1.78 12.45
CA GLY A 7 12.12 1.22 11.11
C GLY A 7 11.16 1.92 10.16
N GLN A 8 11.59 2.13 8.91
CA GLN A 8 10.72 2.65 7.86
C GLN A 8 9.46 1.78 7.75
N THR A 9 8.30 2.43 7.82
CA THR A 9 7.00 1.76 7.68
C THR A 9 6.42 2.06 6.30
N ASP A 10 6.25 1.04 5.46
CA ASP A 10 5.56 1.17 4.17
C ASP A 10 4.08 0.79 4.34
N ILE A 11 3.18 1.74 4.10
CA ILE A 11 1.72 1.61 4.21
C ILE A 11 1.13 1.71 2.79
N HIS A 12 0.27 0.78 2.43
CA HIS A 12 -0.50 0.86 1.19
C HIS A 12 -1.91 1.36 1.51
N LEU A 13 -2.24 2.53 0.97
CA LEU A 13 -3.51 3.21 1.20
C LEU A 13 -4.37 3.08 -0.06
N PHE A 14 -5.64 2.70 0.10
CA PHE A 14 -6.59 2.59 -1.00
C PHE A 14 -7.62 3.69 -0.84
N ALA A 15 -7.54 4.71 -1.68
CA ALA A 15 -8.41 5.88 -1.63
C ALA A 15 -9.07 6.12 -2.98
N ASP A 16 -10.12 6.94 -2.98
CA ASP A 16 -10.83 7.35 -4.19
C ASP A 16 -9.90 8.16 -5.12
N SER A 17 -9.05 9.00 -4.53
CA SER A 17 -8.04 9.76 -5.26
C SER A 17 -6.83 10.07 -4.38
N ALA A 18 -5.63 10.04 -4.98
CA ALA A 18 -4.41 10.50 -4.30
C ALA A 18 -4.46 11.99 -3.95
N LYS A 19 -5.25 12.79 -4.70
CA LYS A 19 -5.44 14.20 -4.40
C LYS A 19 -6.21 14.43 -3.12
N ASP A 20 -7.18 13.57 -2.80
CA ASP A 20 -7.95 13.70 -1.57
C ASP A 20 -7.06 13.45 -0.34
N VAL A 21 -6.12 12.50 -0.47
CA VAL A 21 -5.10 12.23 0.55
C VAL A 21 -4.14 13.42 0.70
N GLU A 22 -3.68 14.00 -0.40
CA GLU A 22 -2.82 15.20 -0.38
C GLU A 22 -3.51 16.38 0.31
N ILE A 23 -4.78 16.65 -0.04
CA ILE A 23 -5.60 17.70 0.58
C ILE A 23 -5.78 17.42 2.08
N PHE A 24 -6.04 16.17 2.47
CA PHE A 24 -6.16 15.79 3.86
C PHE A 24 -4.88 16.11 4.64
N LEU A 25 -3.71 15.69 4.15
CA LEU A 25 -2.42 15.94 4.79
C LEU A 25 -2.16 17.44 4.96
N LEU A 26 -2.44 18.25 3.92
CA LEU A 26 -2.35 19.71 4.00
C LEU A 26 -3.33 20.30 5.01
N SER A 27 -4.58 19.83 5.05
CA SER A 27 -5.61 20.32 5.97
C SER A 27 -5.26 20.08 7.43
N GLN A 28 -4.60 18.94 7.71
CA GLN A 28 -4.14 18.56 9.04
C GLN A 28 -2.76 19.15 9.37
N GLN A 29 -2.18 19.95 8.46
CA GLN A 29 -0.84 20.53 8.59
C GLN A 29 0.25 19.47 8.84
N ILE A 30 0.08 18.28 8.27
CA ILE A 30 1.05 17.19 8.37
C ILE A 30 2.11 17.41 7.29
N PRO A 31 3.39 17.62 7.65
CA PRO A 31 4.47 17.75 6.66
C PRO A 31 4.66 16.43 5.90
N PHE A 32 4.79 16.52 4.58
CA PHE A 32 5.03 15.35 3.73
C PHE A 32 5.92 15.68 2.54
N GLU A 33 6.63 14.66 2.06
CA GLU A 33 7.29 14.68 0.75
C GLU A 33 6.50 13.84 -0.24
N SER A 34 6.24 14.39 -1.43
CA SER A 34 5.57 13.67 -2.51
C SER A 34 6.59 13.04 -3.45
N SER A 35 6.40 11.76 -3.76
CA SER A 35 7.20 11.01 -4.73
C SER A 35 6.32 10.00 -5.47
N GLU A 36 6.90 9.21 -6.35
CA GLU A 36 6.19 8.13 -7.04
C GLU A 36 6.98 6.83 -6.93
N LYS A 37 6.28 5.69 -6.89
CA LYS A 37 6.88 4.37 -6.83
C LYS A 37 6.17 3.42 -7.76
N THR A 38 6.94 2.70 -8.57
CA THR A 38 6.40 1.69 -9.47
C THR A 38 6.29 0.34 -8.76
N TYR A 39 5.08 -0.19 -8.68
CA TYR A 39 4.77 -1.53 -8.18
C TYR A 39 4.50 -2.48 -9.35
N ARG A 40 4.90 -3.74 -9.18
CA ARG A 40 4.52 -4.83 -10.10
C ARG A 40 3.24 -5.48 -9.58
N LEU A 41 2.13 -5.36 -10.31
CA LEU A 41 0.88 -6.02 -9.99
C LEU A 41 0.70 -7.26 -10.88
N SER A 42 1.02 -8.44 -10.34
CA SER A 42 0.78 -9.80 -10.90
C SER A 42 1.80 -10.40 -11.89
N ASP A 43 1.87 -11.74 -11.82
CA ASP A 43 2.58 -12.69 -12.69
C ASP A 43 1.60 -13.71 -13.35
N ARG A 44 0.30 -13.38 -13.46
CA ARG A 44 -0.60 -14.28 -14.21
C ARG A 44 -0.22 -14.18 -15.69
N PRO A 45 -0.01 -15.32 -16.39
CA PRO A 45 0.19 -15.29 -17.83
C PRO A 45 -1.13 -14.89 -18.47
N SER A 46 -1.32 -13.59 -18.68
CA SER A 46 -2.29 -13.12 -19.65
C SER A 46 -1.89 -13.71 -20.99
N LYS A 47 -2.86 -14.29 -21.73
CA LYS A 47 -2.65 -14.77 -23.10
C LYS A 47 -2.15 -13.65 -24.03
N ASP A 48 -2.32 -12.40 -23.63
CA ASP A 48 -1.86 -11.22 -24.36
C ASP A 48 -0.54 -10.69 -23.78
N LYS A 49 0.57 -11.18 -24.36
CA LYS A 49 1.92 -10.64 -24.18
C LYS A 49 1.98 -9.20 -24.74
N LYS A 50 1.80 -8.17 -23.92
CA LYS A 50 2.59 -6.92 -24.13
C LYS A 50 2.71 -5.99 -22.94
N ASP A 51 1.72 -5.89 -22.05
CA ASP A 51 1.81 -4.97 -20.90
C ASP A 51 1.92 -5.74 -19.59
N LYS A 52 3.17 -6.01 -19.20
CA LYS A 52 3.49 -6.42 -17.84
C LYS A 52 3.12 -5.26 -16.91
N VAL A 53 2.04 -5.45 -16.16
CA VAL A 53 1.27 -4.53 -15.31
C VAL A 53 2.13 -3.88 -14.21
N ARG A 54 2.98 -2.93 -14.59
CA ARG A 54 3.65 -2.02 -13.67
C ARG A 54 2.75 -0.81 -13.45
N LYS A 55 2.34 -0.57 -12.20
CA LYS A 55 1.58 0.63 -11.83
C LYS A 55 2.49 1.56 -11.06
N THR A 56 2.66 2.77 -11.55
CA THR A 56 3.28 3.86 -10.78
C THR A 56 2.20 4.47 -9.90
N VAL A 57 2.47 4.55 -8.60
CA VAL A 57 1.56 5.12 -7.62
C VAL A 57 2.23 6.28 -6.90
N PRO A 58 1.46 7.32 -6.51
CA PRO A 58 1.94 8.37 -5.63
C PRO A 58 2.34 7.81 -4.27
N VAL A 59 3.42 8.33 -3.71
CA VAL A 59 3.92 7.99 -2.38
C VAL A 59 4.16 9.25 -1.57
N PHE A 60 3.48 9.35 -0.44
CA PHE A 60 3.70 10.41 0.55
C PHE A 60 4.62 9.90 1.66
N THR A 61 5.76 10.56 1.86
CA THR A 61 6.67 10.24 2.96
C THR A 61 6.43 11.21 4.10
N LEU A 62 6.15 10.66 5.29
CA LEU A 62 5.84 11.39 6.52
C LEU A 62 6.91 11.07 7.56
N GLU A 63 7.39 12.09 8.26
CA GLU A 63 8.22 11.91 9.45
C GLU A 63 7.36 12.18 10.69
N THR A 64 7.23 11.16 11.53
CA THR A 64 6.37 11.17 12.72
C THR A 64 7.15 10.69 13.94
N GLU A 65 6.53 10.74 15.13
CA GLU A 65 7.11 10.17 16.35
C GLU A 65 7.39 8.65 16.24
N TYR A 66 6.74 7.95 15.31
CA TYR A 66 6.95 6.53 15.03
C TYR A 66 8.02 6.28 13.96
N GLY A 67 8.73 7.32 13.53
CA GLY A 67 9.73 7.26 12.46
C GLY A 67 9.13 7.57 11.09
N LEU A 68 9.84 7.10 10.06
CA LEU A 68 9.56 7.42 8.67
C LEU A 68 8.48 6.50 8.10
N GLN A 69 7.36 7.08 7.68
CA GLN A 69 6.22 6.38 7.12
C GLN A 69 6.07 6.72 5.64
N LYS A 70 5.85 5.71 4.80
CA LYS A 70 5.62 5.88 3.36
C LYS A 70 4.23 5.41 3.02
N LEU A 71 3.38 6.32 2.56
CA LEU A 71 2.00 6.05 2.15
C LEU A 71 1.94 5.92 0.63
N SER A 72 1.88 4.69 0.11
CA SER A 72 1.66 4.45 -1.31
C SER A 72 0.16 4.40 -1.61
N VAL A 73 -0.33 5.32 -2.43
CA VAL A 73 -1.77 5.47 -2.70
C VAL A 73 -2.19 4.72 -3.96
N PHE A 74 -2.96 3.66 -3.77
CA PHE A 74 -3.62 2.88 -4.81
C PHE A 74 -5.06 3.35 -4.98
N GLU A 75 -5.62 3.10 -6.16
CA GLU A 75 -7.04 3.36 -6.40
C GLU A 75 -7.89 2.33 -5.65
N PHE A 76 -9.08 2.72 -5.20
CA PHE A 76 -9.99 1.82 -4.48
C PHE A 76 -10.29 0.51 -5.24
N ASP A 77 -10.31 0.54 -6.58
CA ASP A 77 -10.52 -0.68 -7.37
C ASP A 77 -9.32 -1.65 -7.32
N ASP A 78 -8.11 -1.18 -7.00
CA ASP A 78 -6.92 -2.03 -6.84
C ASP A 78 -7.00 -2.92 -5.58
N LEU A 79 -7.89 -2.61 -4.63
CA LEU A 79 -8.16 -3.46 -3.45
C LEU A 79 -8.56 -4.87 -3.86
N ARG A 80 -9.04 -5.08 -5.09
CA ARG A 80 -9.41 -6.39 -5.63
C ARG A 80 -8.21 -7.24 -6.05
N ILE A 81 -7.01 -6.67 -6.13
CA ILE A 81 -5.78 -7.38 -6.49
C ILE A 81 -5.04 -7.75 -5.21
N ALA A 82 -4.83 -9.04 -4.98
CA ALA A 82 -4.10 -9.52 -3.81
C ALA A 82 -2.68 -8.91 -3.79
N THR A 83 -2.42 -8.05 -2.81
CA THR A 83 -1.09 -7.49 -2.56
C THR A 83 -0.17 -8.62 -2.11
N LYS A 84 1.11 -8.52 -2.41
CA LYS A 84 2.09 -9.60 -2.19
C LYS A 84 2.73 -9.40 -0.81
N ARG A 85 2.95 -10.48 -0.04
CA ARG A 85 3.72 -10.44 1.22
C ARG A 85 5.15 -9.95 0.93
N THR A 86 5.60 -8.97 1.70
CA THR A 86 6.92 -8.34 1.58
C THR A 86 8.08 -9.33 1.77
N GLY A 87 7.86 -10.46 2.44
CA GLY A 87 8.90 -11.47 2.69
C GLY A 87 9.12 -12.49 1.57
N ASP A 88 8.08 -12.88 0.85
CA ASP A 88 8.11 -14.08 -0.03
C ASP A 88 7.44 -13.85 -1.39
N GLY A 89 6.80 -12.69 -1.63
CA GLY A 89 6.10 -12.46 -2.89
C GLY A 89 4.92 -13.43 -3.12
N SER A 90 4.48 -14.14 -2.08
CA SER A 90 3.21 -14.86 -2.07
C SER A 90 2.07 -13.87 -1.91
N SER A 91 0.88 -14.21 -2.43
CA SER A 91 -0.29 -13.34 -2.23
C SER A 91 -0.58 -13.22 -0.74
N ALA A 92 -0.87 -12.03 -0.24
CA ALA A 92 -1.30 -11.82 1.13
C ALA A 92 -2.61 -12.58 1.35
N ASP A 93 -2.66 -13.36 2.43
CA ASP A 93 -3.86 -14.09 2.83
C ASP A 93 -5.00 -13.08 3.08
N ARG A 94 -6.17 -13.38 2.50
CA ARG A 94 -7.39 -12.62 2.70
C ARG A 94 -8.36 -13.48 3.50
N ALA A 95 -8.84 -12.96 4.62
CA ALA A 95 -9.99 -13.52 5.32
C ALA A 95 -11.26 -12.84 4.78
N ASP A 96 -12.31 -13.63 4.58
CA ASP A 96 -13.65 -13.10 4.34
C ASP A 96 -14.28 -12.60 5.65
N ILE A 97 -15.49 -12.02 5.57
CA ILE A 97 -16.16 -11.46 6.75
C ILE A 97 -16.31 -12.52 7.87
N ALA A 98 -16.56 -13.78 7.50
CA ALA A 98 -16.67 -14.89 8.44
C ALA A 98 -15.31 -15.21 9.08
N GLY A 99 -14.23 -15.27 8.30
CA GLY A 99 -12.87 -15.48 8.79
C GLY A 99 -12.39 -14.37 9.72
N VAL A 100 -12.77 -13.12 9.45
CA VAL A 100 -12.45 -11.99 10.34
C VAL A 100 -13.22 -12.09 11.66
N GLN A 101 -14.51 -12.47 11.63
CA GLN A 101 -15.31 -12.64 12.85
C GLN A 101 -14.73 -13.72 13.79
N VAL A 102 -14.18 -14.80 13.23
CA VAL A 102 -13.53 -15.86 14.02
C VAL A 102 -12.30 -15.32 14.77
N LEU A 103 -11.50 -14.47 14.12
CA LEU A 103 -10.31 -13.88 14.73
C LEU A 103 -10.61 -12.82 15.79
N LEU A 104 -11.72 -12.08 15.66
CA LEU A 104 -12.14 -11.07 16.64
C LEU A 104 -12.81 -11.67 17.89
N ASN A 105 -13.35 -12.88 17.77
CA ASN A 105 -14.01 -13.61 18.86
C ASN A 105 -13.06 -14.59 19.58
N THR A 106 -11.75 -14.47 19.36
CA THR A 106 -10.70 -15.20 20.09
C THR A 106 -10.10 -14.30 21.17
#